data_AF-W4GVP2-F1
#
_entry.id   AF-W4GVP2-F1
#
_cell.length_a   1.000
_cell.length_b   1.000
_cell.length_c   1.000
_cell.angle_alpha   90.00
_cell.angle_beta   90.00
_cell.angle_gamma   90.00
#
_symmetry.space_group_name_H-M   'P 1'
#
loop_
_entity.id
_entity.type
_entity.pdbx_description
1 polymer ?
#
loop_
_entity_poly.entity_id
_entity_poly.type
_entity_poly.pdbx_seq_one_letter_code
_entity_poly.pdbx_strand_id
1 'polypeptide(L)'
;MGDVKKLEGRAMLCFPQGGEWFQGYFYYDEWSEEEEDGKQARTLGLFGVEVPVDDCVRCCHGGYREYKLTVIIYESQEEASMDVQKTGGDYCTIQLTDAAAVDAPGAYVHFETSSMLADESAVACIRQAFPSISAQCSNDLELQTCIVCIGHMFLGSSSTHFWSQFNKPSVTRSSVCMM
;
A
#
# COMPACT_ATOMS: atom_id res chain seq x y z
N MET A 1 10.01 -12.65 -23.23
CA MET A 1 8.87 -12.02 -22.53
C MET A 1 8.88 -12.59 -21.13
N GLY A 2 9.33 -11.83 -20.14
CA GLY A 2 9.31 -12.28 -18.75
C GLY A 2 7.88 -12.18 -18.22
N ASP A 3 7.41 -13.22 -17.54
CA ASP A 3 6.09 -13.20 -16.91
C ASP A 3 6.05 -12.11 -15.84
N VAL A 4 5.16 -11.14 -16.02
CA VAL A 4 4.86 -10.15 -14.99
C VAL A 4 4.09 -10.88 -13.90
N LYS A 5 4.74 -11.19 -12.77
CA LYS A 5 4.04 -11.69 -11.60
C LYS A 5 3.13 -10.56 -11.11
N LYS A 6 1.84 -10.86 -10.95
CA LYS A 6 0.84 -9.90 -10.47
C LYS A 6 0.30 -10.45 -9.16
N LEU A 7 0.53 -9.72 -8.07
CA LEU A 7 -0.10 -9.99 -6.79
C LEU A 7 -1.49 -9.38 -6.80
N GLU A 8 -2.42 -10.12 -6.25
CA GLU A 8 -3.82 -9.76 -6.14
C GLU A 8 -4.27 -9.96 -4.70
N GLY A 9 -5.00 -8.99 -4.16
CA GLY A 9 -5.42 -9.06 -2.78
C GLY A 9 -6.18 -7.83 -2.30
N ARG A 10 -6.20 -7.64 -0.99
CA ARG A 10 -6.93 -6.54 -0.35
C ARG A 10 -5.96 -5.55 0.25
N ALA A 11 -6.23 -4.26 0.05
CA ALA A 11 -5.49 -3.20 0.70
C ALA A 11 -6.38 -2.37 1.61
N MET A 12 -5.76 -1.81 2.63
CA MET A 12 -6.34 -0.82 3.51
C MET A 12 -5.37 0.35 3.62
N LEU A 13 -5.85 1.54 3.26
CA LEU A 13 -5.07 2.77 3.21
C LEU A 13 -5.70 3.80 4.15
N CYS A 14 -4.88 4.44 4.97
CA CYS A 14 -5.26 5.49 5.91
C CYS A 14 -4.68 6.82 5.43
N PHE A 15 -5.56 7.80 5.21
CA PHE A 15 -5.24 9.15 4.77
C PHE A 15 -5.55 10.15 5.91
N PRO A 16 -4.61 11.01 6.31
CA PRO A 16 -4.88 12.11 7.24
C PRO A 16 -5.66 13.24 6.55
N GLN A 17 -6.17 14.21 7.33
CA GLN A 17 -7.05 15.29 6.88
C GLN A 17 -6.53 16.12 5.68
N GLY A 18 -5.22 16.23 5.48
CA GLY A 18 -4.63 16.95 4.34
C GLY A 18 -4.27 16.08 3.14
N GLY A 19 -4.18 14.76 3.33
CA GLY A 19 -3.83 13.80 2.28
C GLY A 19 -2.39 13.91 1.76
N GLU A 20 -1.50 14.60 2.45
CA GLU A 20 -0.09 14.80 2.06
C GLU A 20 0.72 13.50 2.05
N TRP A 21 0.21 12.49 2.75
CA TRP A 21 0.76 11.15 2.77
C TRP A 21 -0.36 10.15 3.07
N PHE A 22 -0.08 8.86 2.88
CA PHE A 22 -0.93 7.79 3.37
C PHE A 22 -0.08 6.61 3.81
N GLN A 23 -0.65 5.77 4.67
CA GLN A 23 -0.06 4.50 5.07
C GLN A 23 -1.07 3.38 4.95
N GLY A 24 -0.60 2.15 4.77
CA GLY A 24 -1.50 1.04 4.58
C GLY A 24 -0.85 -0.32 4.67
N TYR A 25 -1.70 -1.33 4.55
CA TYR A 25 -1.29 -2.72 4.37
C TYR A 25 -1.90 -3.28 3.10
N PHE A 26 -1.16 -4.18 2.45
CA PHE A 26 -1.65 -5.00 1.36
C PHE A 26 -1.52 -6.48 1.74
N TYR A 27 -2.65 -7.17 1.77
CA TYR A 27 -2.77 -8.59 2.09
C TYR A 27 -3.02 -9.36 0.82
N TYR A 28 -2.19 -10.36 0.54
CA TYR A 28 -2.32 -11.22 -0.64
C TYR A 28 -2.02 -12.68 -0.29
N ASP A 29 -2.61 -13.59 -1.04
CA ASP A 29 -2.30 -15.02 -0.93
C ASP A 29 -1.21 -15.37 -1.93
N GLU A 30 -0.15 -16.02 -1.45
CA GLU A 30 0.91 -16.56 -2.29
C GLU A 30 0.85 -18.09 -2.32
N TRP A 31 0.97 -18.65 -3.52
CA TRP A 31 1.02 -20.10 -3.65
C TRP A 31 2.39 -20.65 -3.19
N SER A 32 2.37 -21.62 -2.28
CA SER A 32 3.55 -22.33 -1.80
C SER A 32 3.37 -23.83 -2.03
N GLU A 33 4.34 -24.47 -2.69
CA GLU A 33 4.34 -25.93 -2.87
C GLU A 33 4.63 -26.70 -1.57
N GLU A 34 5.04 -26.00 -0.51
CA GLU A 34 5.45 -26.59 0.77
C GLU A 34 4.29 -26.75 1.78
N GLU A 35 3.15 -26.07 1.59
CA GLU A 35 2.00 -26.15 2.49
C GLU A 35 0.85 -26.99 1.91
N GLU A 36 0.22 -27.82 2.76
CA GLU A 36 -0.81 -28.80 2.38
C GLU A 36 -2.08 -28.18 1.77
N ASP A 37 -2.33 -26.89 2.02
CA ASP A 37 -3.42 -26.08 1.46
C ASP A 37 -2.92 -25.05 0.40
N GLY A 38 -1.63 -25.10 0.08
CA GLY A 38 -1.00 -24.42 -1.04
C GLY A 38 -0.95 -22.88 -0.99
N LYS A 39 -1.51 -22.20 0.02
CA LYS A 39 -1.61 -20.74 0.08
C LYS A 39 -1.15 -20.16 1.41
N GLN A 40 -0.11 -19.33 1.36
CA GLN A 40 0.36 -18.57 2.51
C GLN A 40 -0.08 -17.11 2.40
N ALA A 41 -0.79 -16.62 3.42
CA ALA A 41 -1.17 -15.22 3.49
C ALA A 41 0.06 -14.35 3.82
N ARG A 42 0.34 -13.36 2.98
CA ARG A 42 1.45 -12.41 3.14
C ARG A 42 0.92 -10.99 3.31
N THR A 43 1.69 -10.16 3.99
CA THR A 43 1.35 -8.75 4.24
C THR A 43 2.52 -7.85 3.85
N LEU A 44 2.25 -6.83 3.03
CA LEU A 44 3.18 -5.75 2.71
C LEU A 44 2.75 -4.46 3.39
N GLY A 45 3.71 -3.64 3.78
CA GLY A 45 3.48 -2.25 4.16
C GLY A 45 3.37 -1.37 2.92
N LEU A 46 2.51 -0.37 2.98
CA LEU A 46 2.37 0.66 1.95
C LEU A 46 2.56 2.02 2.61
N PHE A 47 3.37 2.87 1.99
CA PHE A 47 3.56 4.25 2.43
C PHE A 47 3.67 5.16 1.23
N GLY A 48 2.77 6.13 1.09
CA GLY A 48 2.77 7.09 -0.01
C GLY A 48 3.02 8.49 0.50
N VAL A 49 3.90 9.24 -0.18
CA VAL A 49 4.14 10.67 0.11
C VAL A 49 3.78 11.48 -1.12
N GLU A 50 2.97 12.53 -0.95
CA GLU A 50 2.53 13.40 -2.04
C GLU A 50 3.73 14.08 -2.71
N VAL A 51 3.72 14.10 -4.04
CA VAL A 51 4.71 14.77 -4.88
C VAL A 51 4.06 16.03 -5.47
N PRO A 52 4.77 17.16 -5.53
CA PRO A 52 4.23 18.37 -6.13
C PRO A 52 3.85 18.15 -7.60
N VAL A 53 2.59 18.45 -7.93
CA VAL A 53 2.08 18.51 -9.30
C VAL A 53 1.92 19.97 -9.72
N ASP A 54 1.89 20.22 -11.04
CA ASP A 54 1.62 21.55 -11.57
C ASP A 54 0.25 22.05 -11.07
N ASP A 55 0.18 23.31 -10.63
CA ASP A 55 -1.06 23.92 -10.13
C ASP A 55 -2.19 23.88 -11.18
N CYS A 56 -1.87 23.78 -12.48
CA CYS A 56 -2.84 23.66 -13.56
C CYS A 56 -3.59 22.31 -13.58
N VAL A 57 -3.00 21.25 -13.04
CA VAL A 57 -3.63 19.91 -12.94
C VAL A 57 -4.18 19.62 -11.54
N ARG A 58 -3.75 20.40 -10.54
CA ARG A 58 -4.22 20.26 -9.16
C ARG A 58 -5.67 20.76 -9.05
N CYS A 59 -6.61 19.82 -9.02
CA CYS A 59 -8.00 20.15 -8.77
C CYS A 59 -8.15 20.69 -7.33
N CYS A 60 -8.70 21.91 -7.20
CA CYS A 60 -8.97 22.56 -5.90
C CYS A 60 -9.92 21.77 -4.98
N HIS A 61 -10.62 20.77 -5.54
CA HIS A 61 -11.50 19.85 -4.82
C HIS A 61 -10.88 18.44 -4.66
N GLY A 62 -9.57 18.27 -4.84
CA GLY A 62 -8.86 17.02 -4.51
C GLY A 62 -8.92 15.92 -5.57
N GLY A 63 -9.19 16.27 -6.83
CA GLY A 63 -9.42 15.32 -7.92
C GLY A 63 -8.19 14.58 -8.47
N TYR A 64 -7.00 15.20 -8.47
CA TYR A 64 -5.75 14.60 -8.95
C TYR A 64 -4.61 14.92 -7.98
N ARG A 65 -3.90 13.89 -7.54
CA ARG A 65 -2.69 13.98 -6.73
C ARG A 65 -1.72 12.90 -7.16
N GLU A 66 -0.43 13.19 -7.10
CA GLU A 66 0.62 12.20 -7.31
C GLU A 66 1.30 11.87 -5.99
N TYR A 67 1.69 10.62 -5.83
CA TYR A 67 2.40 10.11 -4.67
C TYR A 67 3.58 9.28 -5.13
N LYS A 68 4.67 9.36 -4.38
CA LYS A 68 5.70 8.33 -4.39
C LYS A 68 5.27 7.23 -3.42
N LEU A 69 4.79 6.11 -3.95
CA LEU A 69 4.42 4.93 -3.19
C LEU A 69 5.66 4.08 -2.91
N THR A 70 5.93 3.82 -1.64
CA THR A 70 6.89 2.82 -1.17
C THR A 70 6.15 1.58 -0.68
N VAL A 71 6.50 0.44 -1.24
CA VAL A 71 6.07 -0.89 -0.82
C VAL A 71 7.16 -1.47 0.08
N ILE A 72 6.79 -1.90 1.28
CA ILE A 72 7.70 -2.41 2.32
C ILE A 72 7.47 -3.90 2.47
N ILE A 73 8.51 -4.70 2.25
CA ILE A 73 8.51 -6.15 2.42
C ILE A 73 9.07 -6.45 3.82
N TYR A 74 8.19 -6.66 4.80
CA TYR A 74 8.61 -6.82 6.20
C TYR A 74 9.57 -8.00 6.44
N GLU A 75 9.42 -9.08 5.66
CA GLU A 75 10.19 -10.31 5.84
C GLU A 75 11.66 -10.17 5.43
N SER A 76 11.91 -9.46 4.34
CA SER A 76 13.26 -9.21 3.83
C SER A 76 13.82 -7.84 4.23
N GLN A 77 13.00 -6.98 4.84
CA GLN A 77 13.30 -5.56 5.12
C GLN A 77 13.72 -4.79 3.86
N GLU A 78 13.15 -5.17 2.72
CA GLU A 78 13.39 -4.51 1.43
C GLU A 78 12.24 -3.55 1.10
N GLU A 79 12.57 -2.50 0.36
CA GLU A 79 11.62 -1.47 -0.05
C GLU A 79 11.72 -1.23 -1.55
N ALA A 80 10.57 -0.97 -2.16
CA ALA A 80 10.49 -0.60 -3.57
C ALA A 80 9.56 0.59 -3.75
N SER A 81 10.00 1.59 -4.52
CA SER A 81 9.22 2.80 -4.75
C SER A 81 8.75 2.91 -6.21
N MET A 82 7.58 3.50 -6.39
CA MET A 82 6.99 3.80 -7.70
C MET A 82 6.08 5.03 -7.61
N ASP A 83 5.98 5.77 -8.70
CA ASP A 83 5.11 6.95 -8.75
C ASP A 83 3.70 6.52 -9.14
N VAL A 84 2.74 6.95 -8.33
CA VAL A 84 1.32 6.62 -8.47
C VAL A 84 0.48 7.89 -8.43
N GLN A 85 -0.67 7.85 -9.07
CA GLN A 85 -1.67 8.91 -9.00
C GLN A 85 -2.90 8.43 -8.23
N LYS A 86 -3.46 9.32 -7.41
CA LYS A 86 -4.76 9.18 -6.78
C LYS A 86 -5.79 9.94 -7.59
N THR A 87 -6.87 9.25 -7.95
CA THR A 87 -8.05 9.80 -8.64
C THR A 87 -9.33 9.34 -7.95
N GLY A 88 -10.50 9.85 -8.34
CA GLY A 88 -11.79 9.23 -8.02
C GLY A 88 -12.68 9.92 -6.96
N GLY A 89 -12.35 11.11 -6.49
CA GLY A 89 -13.23 11.84 -5.55
C GLY A 89 -13.45 11.05 -4.25
N ASP A 90 -14.72 10.80 -3.89
CA ASP A 90 -15.12 10.07 -2.66
C ASP A 90 -14.67 8.60 -2.64
N TYR A 91 -14.39 7.99 -3.80
CA TYR A 91 -13.82 6.65 -3.90
C TYR A 91 -12.41 6.75 -4.44
N CYS A 92 -11.42 6.41 -3.60
CA CYS A 92 -10.02 6.50 -3.98
C CYS A 92 -9.64 5.39 -4.96
N THR A 93 -9.09 5.79 -6.11
CA THR A 93 -8.37 4.91 -7.02
C THR A 93 -6.90 5.30 -7.04
N ILE A 94 -5.99 4.35 -6.82
CA ILE A 94 -4.55 4.56 -6.98
C ILE A 94 -4.07 3.73 -8.17
N GLN A 95 -3.34 4.34 -9.08
CA GLN A 95 -2.74 3.65 -10.22
C GLN A 95 -1.36 4.23 -10.55
N LEU A 96 -0.55 3.53 -11.34
CA LEU A 96 0.71 4.10 -11.84
C LEU A 96 0.45 5.39 -12.62
N THR A 97 1.38 6.33 -12.55
CA THR A 97 1.40 7.48 -13.46
C THR A 97 1.74 7.02 -14.87
N ASP A 98 1.31 7.78 -15.89
CA ASP A 98 1.65 7.48 -17.28
C ASP A 98 3.17 7.45 -17.51
N ALA A 99 3.90 8.35 -16.86
CA ALA A 99 5.37 8.38 -16.91
C ALA A 99 5.97 7.10 -16.31
N ALA A 100 5.52 6.69 -15.12
CA ALA A 100 6.01 5.46 -14.48
C ALA A 100 5.67 4.20 -15.30
N ALA A 101 4.51 4.18 -15.96
CA ALA A 101 4.12 3.08 -16.84
C ALA A 101 5.01 2.98 -18.09
N VAL A 102 5.48 4.11 -18.61
CA VAL A 102 6.44 4.17 -19.73
C VAL A 102 7.85 3.74 -19.28
N ASP A 103 8.31 4.21 -18.12
CA ASP A 103 9.66 3.95 -17.62
C ASP A 103 9.85 2.52 -17.09
N ALA A 104 8.78 1.91 -16.58
CA ALA A 104 8.78 0.54 -16.08
C ALA A 104 7.72 -0.32 -16.82
N PRO A 105 7.95 -0.65 -18.10
CA PRO A 105 7.00 -1.41 -18.90
C PRO A 105 6.74 -2.78 -18.27
N GLY A 106 5.50 -3.02 -17.84
CA GLY A 106 5.06 -4.23 -17.13
C GLY A 106 5.02 -4.10 -15.60
N ALA A 107 5.32 -2.93 -15.03
CA ALA A 107 4.86 -2.59 -13.70
C ALA A 107 3.34 -2.36 -13.68
N TYR A 108 2.72 -2.68 -12.55
CA TYR A 108 1.29 -2.54 -12.36
C TYR A 108 0.97 -2.16 -10.92
N VAL A 109 0.27 -1.04 -10.75
CA VAL A 109 -0.40 -0.69 -9.50
C VAL A 109 -1.81 -0.35 -9.85
N HIS A 110 -2.76 -0.98 -9.20
CA HIS A 110 -4.15 -0.57 -9.25
C HIS A 110 -4.82 -0.89 -7.93
N PHE A 111 -5.33 0.12 -7.25
CA PHE A 111 -6.17 0.00 -6.07
C PHE A 111 -7.50 0.67 -6.36
N GLU A 112 -8.57 0.00 -5.99
CA GLU A 112 -9.94 0.53 -6.07
C GLU A 112 -10.62 0.37 -4.72
N THR A 113 -11.07 1.49 -4.17
CA THR A 113 -11.78 1.52 -2.88
C THR A 113 -13.15 0.87 -3.01
N SER A 114 -13.41 -0.13 -2.17
CA SER A 114 -14.74 -0.76 -2.04
C SER A 114 -15.50 -0.27 -0.82
N SER A 115 -14.80 0.20 0.22
CA SER A 115 -15.40 0.79 1.42
C SER A 115 -14.55 1.95 1.91
N MET A 116 -15.21 3.04 2.29
CA MET A 116 -14.59 4.20 2.91
C MET A 116 -15.14 4.38 4.31
N LEU A 117 -14.25 4.47 5.30
CA LEU A 117 -14.59 4.71 6.69
C LEU A 117 -14.10 6.10 7.10
N ALA A 118 -14.93 6.79 7.88
CA ALA A 118 -14.64 8.08 8.48
C ALA A 118 -15.06 8.08 9.96
N ASP A 119 -14.69 9.12 10.69
CA ASP A 119 -15.10 9.36 12.08
C ASP A 119 -14.80 8.14 12.98
N GLU A 120 -15.76 7.76 13.82
CA GLU A 120 -15.63 6.64 14.78
C GLU A 120 -15.30 5.29 14.10
N SER A 121 -15.79 5.08 12.88
CA SER A 121 -15.53 3.85 12.13
C SER A 121 -14.08 3.78 11.65
N ALA A 122 -13.51 4.93 11.23
CA ALA A 122 -12.10 5.03 10.90
C ALA A 122 -11.23 4.79 12.14
N VAL A 123 -11.58 5.40 13.28
CA VAL A 123 -10.84 5.21 14.54
C VAL A 123 -10.78 3.74 14.95
N ALA A 124 -11.93 3.06 14.97
CA ALA A 124 -11.99 1.64 15.32
C ALA A 124 -11.11 0.79 14.40
N CYS A 125 -11.15 1.06 13.09
CA CYS A 125 -10.33 0.37 12.10
C CYS A 125 -8.84 0.65 12.30
N ILE A 126 -8.44 1.90 12.51
CA ILE A 126 -7.04 2.30 12.71
C ILE A 126 -6.48 1.66 13.99
N ARG A 127 -7.25 1.64 15.09
CA ARG A 127 -6.83 1.01 16.35
C ARG A 127 -6.61 -0.49 16.21
N GLN A 128 -7.43 -1.16 15.41
CA GLN A 128 -7.30 -2.59 15.15
C GLN A 128 -6.10 -2.90 14.26
N ALA A 129 -5.92 -2.13 13.18
CA ALA A 129 -4.95 -2.46 12.16
C ALA A 129 -3.56 -1.85 12.40
N PHE A 130 -3.48 -0.68 13.04
CA PHE A 130 -2.23 0.04 13.35
C PHE A 130 -2.10 0.30 14.86
N PRO A 131 -2.02 -0.75 15.71
CA PRO A 131 -2.03 -0.59 17.16
C PRO A 131 -0.83 0.23 17.67
N SER A 132 0.35 0.07 17.08
CA SER A 132 1.56 0.82 17.46
C SER A 132 1.49 2.31 17.12
N ILE A 133 0.74 2.68 16.08
CA ILE A 133 0.58 4.07 15.64
C ILE A 133 -0.53 4.73 16.45
N SER A 134 -1.68 4.06 16.56
CA SER A 134 -2.83 4.57 17.32
C SER A 134 -2.54 4.71 18.82
N ALA A 135 -1.59 3.95 19.38
CA ALA A 135 -1.15 4.09 20.76
C ALA A 135 -0.37 5.39 21.03
N GLN A 136 0.17 6.04 19.99
CA GLN A 136 0.87 7.33 20.11
C GLN A 136 -0.11 8.51 20.13
N CYS A 137 -1.33 8.31 19.63
CA CYS A 137 -2.38 9.32 19.69
C CYS A 137 -2.93 9.43 21.11
N SER A 138 -2.85 10.63 21.67
CA SER A 138 -3.32 10.93 23.02
C SER A 138 -4.85 10.90 23.15
N ASN A 139 -5.57 11.06 22.04
CA ASN A 139 -7.03 11.02 21.96
C ASN A 139 -7.50 10.59 20.56
N ASP A 140 -8.78 10.26 20.42
CA ASP A 140 -9.38 9.82 19.15
C ASP A 140 -9.65 10.95 18.17
N LEU A 141 -9.58 12.22 18.59
CA LEU A 141 -9.94 13.36 17.75
C LEU A 141 -9.03 13.46 16.52
N GLU A 142 -7.74 13.19 16.69
CA GLU A 142 -6.77 13.14 15.59
C GLU A 142 -7.12 12.02 14.59
N LEU A 143 -7.49 10.85 15.11
CA LEU A 143 -7.84 9.68 14.30
C LEU A 143 -9.18 9.87 13.57
N GLN A 144 -10.13 10.61 14.15
CA GLN A 144 -11.42 10.90 13.52
C GLN A 144 -11.29 11.75 12.25
N THR A 145 -10.20 12.53 12.13
CA THR A 145 -9.93 13.31 10.91
C THR A 145 -9.38 12.47 9.76
N CYS A 146 -9.02 11.20 10.02
CA CYS A 146 -8.50 10.29 9.01
C CYS A 146 -9.63 9.62 8.23
N ILE A 147 -9.35 9.37 6.95
CA ILE A 147 -10.18 8.55 6.08
C ILE A 147 -9.48 7.21 5.86
N VAL A 148 -10.18 6.10 6.06
CA VAL A 148 -9.67 4.76 5.77
C VAL A 148 -10.37 4.20 4.53
N CYS A 149 -9.61 3.96 3.48
CA CYS A 149 -10.06 3.31 2.26
C CYS A 149 -9.67 1.83 2.30
N ILE A 150 -10.67 0.95 2.25
CA ILE A 150 -10.49 -0.49 2.11
C ILE A 150 -10.90 -0.87 0.70
N GLY A 151 -10.10 -1.70 0.04
CA GLY A 151 -10.31 -1.96 -1.38
C GLY A 151 -9.58 -3.19 -1.89
N HIS A 152 -9.77 -3.42 -3.17
CA HIS A 152 -9.02 -4.43 -3.90
C HIS A 152 -7.76 -3.80 -4.46
N MET A 153 -6.64 -4.52 -4.41
CA MET A 153 -5.38 -4.03 -4.92
C MET A 153 -4.69 -5.10 -5.76
N PHE A 154 -4.04 -4.62 -6.80
CA PHE A 154 -3.17 -5.36 -7.66
C PHE A 154 -1.80 -4.68 -7.68
N LEU A 155 -0.76 -5.47 -7.47
CA LEU A 155 0.61 -4.99 -7.44
C LEU A 155 1.49 -5.91 -8.29
N GLY A 156 2.25 -5.34 -9.21
CA GLY A 156 3.09 -6.09 -10.13
C GLY A 156 4.30 -5.28 -10.60
N SER A 157 5.35 -5.97 -10.99
CA SER A 157 6.54 -5.38 -11.62
C SER A 157 7.03 -6.29 -12.73
N SER A 158 7.68 -5.74 -13.75
CA SER A 158 8.44 -6.53 -14.71
C SER A 158 9.92 -6.65 -14.31
N SER A 159 10.36 -5.88 -13.32
CA SER A 159 11.74 -5.88 -12.88
C SER A 159 12.05 -7.17 -12.13
N THR A 160 12.98 -7.96 -12.68
CA THR A 160 13.56 -9.12 -11.98
C THR A 160 14.20 -8.72 -10.65
N HIS A 161 14.64 -7.46 -10.51
CA HIS A 161 15.16 -6.93 -9.25
C HIS A 161 14.06 -6.80 -8.20
N PHE A 162 12.87 -6.32 -8.58
CA PHE A 162 11.70 -6.24 -7.69
C PHE A 162 11.31 -7.64 -7.21
N TRP A 163 11.22 -8.65 -8.09
CA TRP A 163 10.84 -10.02 -7.70
C TRP A 163 11.94 -10.84 -7.02
N SER A 164 13.21 -10.56 -7.31
CA SER A 164 14.33 -11.24 -6.63
C SER A 164 14.34 -10.96 -5.13
N GLN A 165 13.65 -9.91 -4.69
CA GLN A 165 13.41 -9.55 -3.30
C GLN A 165 12.26 -10.38 -2.69
N PHE A 166 11.20 -10.65 -3.46
CA PHE A 166 10.05 -11.47 -3.02
C PHE A 166 10.32 -12.98 -2.97
N ASN A 167 11.16 -13.51 -3.87
CA ASN A 167 11.35 -14.97 -4.02
C ASN A 167 12.55 -15.54 -3.23
N LYS A 168 13.16 -14.79 -2.30
CA LYS A 168 14.24 -15.35 -1.46
C LYS A 168 13.61 -16.29 -0.43
N PRO A 169 13.94 -17.60 -0.41
CA PRO A 169 13.52 -18.46 0.68
C PRO A 169 14.04 -17.87 1.99
N SER A 170 13.16 -17.76 2.97
CA SER A 170 13.47 -17.25 4.30
C SER A 170 14.61 -18.07 4.89
N VAL A 171 15.83 -17.52 4.87
CA VAL A 171 16.93 -18.06 5.66
C VAL A 171 16.59 -17.70 7.10
N THR A 172 16.11 -18.67 7.85
CA THR A 172 15.89 -18.60 9.30
C THR A 172 17.20 -18.22 9.98
N ARG A 173 17.41 -16.92 10.20
CA ARG A 173 18.35 -16.45 11.21
C ARG A 173 17.64 -16.51 12.54
N SER A 174 17.82 -17.64 13.23
CA SER A 174 17.73 -17.71 14.69
C SER A 174 18.53 -16.55 15.26
N SER A 175 17.84 -15.58 15.84
CA SER A 175 18.43 -14.61 16.75
C SER A 175 17.40 -14.35 17.83
N VAL A 176 17.58 -15.13 18.89
CA VAL A 176 17.06 -14.93 20.23
C VAL A 176 17.15 -13.44 20.60
N CYS A 177 16.00 -12.76 20.67
CA CYS A 177 15.83 -11.62 21.56
C CYS A 177 15.07 -12.14 22.78
N MET A 178 15.83 -12.64 23.76
CA MET A 178 15.36 -12.71 25.15
C MET A 178 15.52 -11.32 25.77
N MET A 179 14.52 -10.98 26.58
CA MET A 179 14.41 -9.83 27.48
C MET A 179 15.65 -9.61 28.34
#